data_AF-A0A954A8U5-F1
#
_entry.id   AF-A0A954A8U5-F1
#
_cell.length_a   1.000
_cell.length_b   1.000
_cell.length_c   1.000
_cell.angle_alpha   90.00
_cell.angle_beta   90.00
_cell.angle_gamma   90.00
#
_symmetry.space_group_name_H-M   'P 1'
#
loop_
_entity.id
_entity.type
_entity.pdbx_description
1 polymer ?
#
loop_
_entity_poly.entity_id
_entity_poly.type
_entity_poly.pdbx_seq_one_letter_code
_entity_poly.pdbx_strand_id
1 'polypeptide(L)'
;MRSERRIPAILTWTIAVVITGSGSAQTLSEREFRLHVRDAIGKGRDYLVASLTRKRSRTKDQFERAYPLGYRALSCYALLEAGVEPDGEILTPIFEDMERRPLERTYSVALYAMALDARARARFAGWKSEDGREAREATRLQECVDWLIAAKWPERGTWGYERWQNEKRTKWEDYSNTQFAVLALAVGRHHGIEVPATLFEEVVTTFTDNGWPMGSTESLLVEGPGWTQDDSGRKSPAARTDDGILLRALPMGWAYRPGLGGSDTPPQFSMISAASSSLMVSRSALRADLDEERAWEIDHTIAGGLISLKKLWSTLHPSPVDSIHRNYYYTLYSLEKALDYGGIVLLGDTDWYREHALILVHDQSPSGAWGSAEQGLEYREVSTAFALLFLRRATRHLRVDQQGAIITGADGDTGIEEGRVFLPSVRGTVSIQEIFESLADLRTRDYVQLGREIAESISPERIVELLPHLVGVRNGSGDVADRFADATIVQITGLPAKCSDEVVKAWGVEFSSIRETAGEIAVAALMSKLGDSGTTDPLRLEVIRVLGRRRALEAV
;
A
#
# COMPACT_ATOMS: atom_id res chain seq x y z
N MET A 1 -41.93 34.15 11.10
CA MET A 1 -42.26 33.30 9.94
C MET A 1 -40.97 32.74 9.37
N ARG A 2 -40.65 31.50 9.75
CA ARG A 2 -39.53 30.71 9.22
C ARG A 2 -39.96 30.18 7.85
N SER A 3 -39.19 30.42 6.79
CA SER A 3 -39.36 29.67 5.54
C SER A 3 -38.47 28.44 5.59
N GLU A 4 -39.08 27.29 5.81
CA GLU A 4 -38.49 25.97 5.65
C GLU A 4 -37.97 25.83 4.21
N ARG A 5 -36.65 25.98 4.02
CA ARG A 5 -36.00 25.48 2.81
C ARG A 5 -35.86 23.98 2.96
N ARG A 6 -36.74 23.25 2.29
CA ARG A 6 -36.71 21.80 2.15
C ARG A 6 -35.31 21.38 1.68
N ILE A 7 -34.63 20.61 2.52
CA ILE A 7 -33.43 19.85 2.19
C ILE A 7 -33.85 18.87 1.08
N PRO A 8 -33.27 18.93 -0.14
CA PRO A 8 -33.56 17.92 -1.15
C PRO A 8 -33.00 16.59 -0.65
N ALA A 9 -33.82 15.54 -0.79
CA ALA A 9 -33.51 14.18 -0.36
C ALA A 9 -32.13 13.75 -0.88
N ILE A 10 -31.32 13.27 0.05
CA ILE A 10 -30.06 12.56 -0.16
C ILE A 10 -30.27 11.51 -1.25
N LEU A 11 -29.68 11.72 -2.43
CA LEU A 11 -29.47 10.64 -3.38
C LEU A 11 -28.56 9.63 -2.69
N THR A 12 -29.16 8.54 -2.25
CA THR A 12 -28.46 7.29 -2.00
C THR A 12 -27.78 6.92 -3.32
N TRP A 13 -26.47 7.09 -3.40
CA TRP A 13 -25.66 6.51 -4.46
C TRP A 13 -25.66 4.99 -4.27
N THR A 14 -26.74 4.34 -4.67
CA THR A 14 -26.71 2.92 -4.94
C THR A 14 -25.80 2.75 -6.16
N ILE A 15 -24.60 2.24 -5.95
CA ILE A 15 -23.70 1.80 -7.03
C ILE A 15 -24.49 0.78 -7.86
N ALA A 16 -25.09 1.24 -8.96
CA ALA A 16 -25.74 0.38 -9.91
C ALA A 16 -24.65 -0.31 -10.71
N VAL A 17 -24.42 -1.59 -10.40
CA VAL A 17 -24.87 -2.68 -11.27
C VAL A 17 -24.80 -2.36 -12.75
N VAL A 18 -24.03 -3.13 -13.50
CA VAL A 18 -24.12 -3.18 -14.96
C VAL A 18 -25.55 -3.57 -15.36
N ILE A 19 -26.39 -2.60 -15.72
CA ILE A 19 -27.71 -2.87 -16.30
C ILE A 19 -27.47 -3.24 -17.76
N THR A 20 -27.19 -4.52 -18.00
CA THR A 20 -27.60 -5.16 -19.25
C THR A 20 -28.99 -5.74 -19.02
N GLY A 21 -29.86 -5.61 -20.02
CA GLY A 21 -31.31 -5.72 -19.88
C GLY A 21 -31.82 -6.90 -19.04
N SER A 22 -32.83 -6.60 -18.22
CA SER A 22 -33.71 -7.54 -17.49
C SER A 22 -33.03 -8.55 -16.53
N GLY A 23 -33.09 -8.25 -15.22
CA GLY A 23 -33.06 -9.27 -14.16
C GLY A 23 -31.86 -9.17 -13.21
N SER A 24 -32.13 -8.77 -11.95
CA SER A 24 -31.22 -8.78 -10.78
C SER A 24 -29.91 -8.00 -10.87
N ALA A 25 -29.69 -7.16 -9.86
CA ALA A 25 -28.40 -6.55 -9.55
C ALA A 25 -27.36 -7.64 -9.22
N GLN A 26 -26.57 -8.10 -10.19
CA GLN A 26 -25.43 -8.97 -9.91
C GLN A 26 -24.24 -8.12 -9.45
N THR A 27 -23.75 -8.40 -8.24
CA THR A 27 -22.47 -7.88 -7.75
C THR A 27 -21.35 -8.40 -8.65
N LEU A 28 -20.46 -7.52 -9.13
CA LEU A 28 -19.31 -7.94 -9.94
C LEU A 28 -18.51 -8.99 -9.18
N SER A 29 -18.17 -10.09 -9.86
CA SER A 29 -17.21 -11.05 -9.33
C SER A 29 -15.86 -10.37 -9.09
N GLU A 30 -15.04 -10.96 -8.23
CA GLU A 30 -13.71 -10.41 -7.94
C GLU A 30 -12.82 -10.28 -9.19
N ARG A 31 -12.93 -11.27 -10.08
CA ARG A 31 -12.22 -11.25 -11.37
C ARG A 31 -12.68 -10.10 -12.26
N GLU A 32 -13.98 -9.87 -12.38
CA GLU A 32 -14.53 -8.78 -13.20
C GLU A 32 -14.15 -7.41 -12.64
N PHE A 33 -14.23 -7.24 -11.32
CA PHE A 33 -13.78 -6.03 -10.64
C PHE A 33 -12.32 -5.71 -10.99
N ARG A 34 -11.40 -6.67 -10.83
CA ARG A 34 -9.98 -6.49 -11.16
C ARG A 34 -9.76 -6.18 -12.64
N LEU A 35 -10.54 -6.75 -13.55
CA LEU A 35 -10.46 -6.45 -14.98
C LEU A 35 -10.86 -5.00 -15.29
N HIS A 36 -11.95 -4.51 -14.70
CA HIS A 36 -12.37 -3.13 -14.88
C HIS A 36 -11.37 -2.12 -14.30
N VAL A 37 -10.84 -2.39 -13.10
CA VAL A 37 -9.80 -1.55 -12.49
C VAL A 37 -8.55 -1.50 -13.37
N ARG A 38 -8.12 -2.64 -13.90
CA ARG A 38 -6.95 -2.74 -14.81
C ARG A 38 -7.14 -1.96 -16.10
N ASP A 39 -8.31 -2.07 -16.72
CA ASP A 39 -8.66 -1.32 -17.93
C ASP A 39 -8.64 0.20 -17.65
N ALA A 40 -9.20 0.63 -16.53
CA ALA A 40 -9.16 2.03 -16.11
C ALA A 40 -7.72 2.52 -15.87
N ILE A 41 -6.88 1.73 -15.19
CA ILE A 41 -5.44 2.03 -15.03
C ILE A 41 -4.76 2.19 -16.40
N GLY A 42 -5.00 1.26 -17.34
CA GLY A 42 -4.41 1.30 -18.67
C GLY A 42 -4.76 2.59 -19.42
N LYS A 43 -6.05 2.96 -19.42
CA LYS A 43 -6.53 4.22 -20.04
C LYS A 43 -5.94 5.46 -19.39
N GLY A 44 -5.85 5.50 -18.06
CA GLY A 44 -5.26 6.62 -17.33
C GLY A 44 -3.75 6.78 -17.57
N ARG A 45 -3.03 5.65 -17.62
CA ARG A 45 -1.62 5.60 -18.00
C ARG A 45 -1.43 6.17 -19.41
N ASP A 46 -2.20 5.70 -20.38
CA ASP A 46 -2.08 6.11 -21.78
C ASP A 46 -2.38 7.62 -21.94
N TYR A 47 -3.36 8.13 -21.20
CA TYR A 47 -3.61 9.58 -21.11
C TYR A 47 -2.40 10.34 -20.59
N LEU A 48 -1.84 9.97 -19.43
CA LEU A 48 -0.69 10.67 -18.84
C LEU A 48 0.54 10.63 -19.74
N VAL A 49 0.82 9.49 -20.40
CA VAL A 49 1.90 9.36 -21.37
C VAL A 49 1.71 10.35 -22.53
N ALA A 50 0.52 10.36 -23.14
CA ALA A 50 0.20 11.29 -24.23
C ALA A 50 0.28 12.76 -23.77
N SER A 51 -0.09 13.02 -22.53
CA SER A 51 -0.11 14.36 -21.94
C SER A 51 1.29 14.91 -21.67
N LEU A 52 2.19 14.09 -21.09
CA LEU A 52 3.58 14.45 -20.77
C LEU A 52 4.48 14.58 -22.01
N THR A 53 4.20 13.82 -23.07
CA THR A 53 4.98 13.84 -24.32
C THR A 53 4.57 14.97 -25.26
N ARG A 54 3.45 15.67 -24.97
CA ARG A 54 2.99 16.81 -25.75
C ARG A 54 3.97 17.98 -25.66
N LYS A 55 4.39 18.54 -26.79
CA LYS A 55 5.20 19.77 -26.83
C LYS A 55 4.45 20.92 -26.14
N ARG A 56 4.98 21.42 -25.02
CA ARG A 56 4.44 22.57 -24.26
C ARG A 56 5.49 23.63 -24.02
N SER A 57 5.02 24.88 -23.92
CA SER A 57 5.84 26.01 -23.51
C SER A 57 5.94 26.03 -21.99
N ARG A 58 7.06 25.56 -21.44
CA ARG A 58 7.34 25.49 -19.98
C ARG A 58 7.14 26.82 -19.24
N THR A 59 7.26 27.95 -19.94
CA THR A 59 7.03 29.29 -19.37
C THR A 59 5.56 29.60 -19.08
N LYS A 60 4.60 28.84 -19.62
CA LYS A 60 3.16 29.07 -19.45
C LYS A 60 2.52 28.19 -18.37
N ASP A 61 3.16 27.10 -17.98
CA ASP A 61 2.65 26.11 -17.01
C ASP A 61 2.62 26.69 -15.58
N GLN A 62 1.45 26.70 -14.95
CA GLN A 62 1.20 27.31 -13.64
C GLN A 62 1.78 26.46 -12.51
N PHE A 63 1.58 25.14 -12.55
CA PHE A 63 2.10 24.25 -11.52
C PHE A 63 3.59 24.08 -11.61
N GLU A 64 4.17 24.07 -12.80
CA GLU A 64 5.62 24.05 -12.97
C GLU A 64 6.29 25.28 -12.30
N ARG A 65 5.64 26.45 -12.33
CA ARG A 65 6.13 27.66 -11.64
C ARG A 65 5.90 27.63 -10.13
N ALA A 66 4.77 27.10 -9.68
CA ALA A 66 4.39 27.07 -8.26
C ALA A 66 5.08 25.92 -7.48
N TYR A 67 5.29 24.80 -8.15
CA TYR A 67 5.82 23.55 -7.62
C TYR A 67 6.85 22.96 -8.61
N PRO A 68 8.02 23.60 -8.78
CA PRO A 68 9.08 23.06 -9.63
C PRO A 68 9.37 21.61 -9.22
N LEU A 69 9.58 20.71 -10.18
CA LEU A 69 9.71 19.25 -10.00
C LEU A 69 8.40 18.52 -9.67
N GLY A 70 7.62 19.01 -8.73
CA GLY A 70 6.58 18.23 -8.05
C GLY A 70 5.51 17.66 -8.97
N TYR A 71 4.99 18.46 -9.90
CA TYR A 71 3.98 18.00 -10.85
C TYR A 71 4.51 16.88 -11.79
N ARG A 72 5.76 16.99 -12.25
CA ARG A 72 6.39 15.99 -13.13
C ARG A 72 6.75 14.74 -12.34
N ALA A 73 7.27 14.91 -11.13
CA ALA A 73 7.58 13.82 -10.22
C ALA A 73 6.33 13.00 -9.88
N LEU A 74 5.20 13.65 -9.56
CA LEU A 74 3.91 12.98 -9.34
C LEU A 74 3.48 12.16 -10.55
N SER A 75 3.59 12.74 -11.76
CA SER A 75 3.20 12.04 -12.98
C SER A 75 4.12 10.86 -13.28
N CYS A 76 5.44 11.02 -13.13
CA CYS A 76 6.41 9.94 -13.27
C CYS A 76 6.16 8.82 -12.26
N TYR A 77 5.91 9.17 -11.00
CA TYR A 77 5.58 8.20 -9.95
C TYR A 77 4.34 7.40 -10.32
N ALA A 78 3.24 8.06 -10.70
CA ALA A 78 2.02 7.38 -11.13
C ALA A 78 2.22 6.48 -12.37
N LEU A 79 3.05 6.91 -13.33
CA LEU A 79 3.35 6.11 -14.52
C LEU A 79 4.20 4.87 -14.21
N LEU A 80 5.19 5.00 -13.32
CA LEU A 80 5.99 3.87 -12.83
C LEU A 80 5.11 2.86 -12.11
N GLU A 81 4.26 3.33 -11.19
CA GLU A 81 3.29 2.48 -10.50
C GLU A 81 2.31 1.83 -11.48
N ALA A 82 1.95 2.50 -12.58
CA ALA A 82 1.13 1.95 -13.66
C ALA A 82 1.90 1.07 -14.67
N GLY A 83 3.16 0.73 -14.37
CA GLY A 83 3.96 -0.24 -15.13
C GLY A 83 4.62 0.31 -16.40
N VAL A 84 4.82 1.63 -16.51
CA VAL A 84 5.64 2.21 -17.59
C VAL A 84 7.11 1.86 -17.37
N GLU A 85 7.80 1.48 -18.44
CA GLU A 85 9.21 1.08 -18.41
C GLU A 85 10.11 2.20 -17.81
N PRO A 86 10.85 1.93 -16.72
CA PRO A 86 11.59 2.96 -15.98
C PRO A 86 12.67 3.65 -16.80
N ASP A 87 13.30 2.96 -17.75
CA ASP A 87 14.37 3.49 -18.61
C ASP A 87 13.95 3.68 -20.06
N GLY A 88 12.64 3.69 -20.34
CA GLY A 88 12.11 3.96 -21.67
C GLY A 88 12.27 5.40 -22.15
N GLU A 89 11.92 5.63 -23.42
CA GLU A 89 12.02 6.94 -24.11
C GLU A 89 11.18 8.05 -23.44
N ILE A 90 10.16 7.68 -22.67
CA ILE A 90 9.26 8.61 -22.00
C ILE A 90 9.87 9.13 -20.69
N LEU A 91 10.28 8.23 -19.79
CA LEU A 91 10.67 8.59 -18.42
C LEU A 91 12.12 9.04 -18.32
N THR A 92 13.04 8.42 -19.06
CA THR A 92 14.48 8.77 -19.03
C THR A 92 14.75 10.27 -19.17
N PRO A 93 14.30 10.98 -20.22
CA PRO A 93 14.60 12.40 -20.36
C PRO A 93 13.93 13.27 -19.29
N ILE A 94 12.82 12.84 -18.71
CA ILE A 94 12.13 13.58 -17.65
C ILE A 94 12.94 13.49 -16.35
N PHE A 95 13.38 12.30 -15.96
CA PHE A 95 14.21 12.11 -14.77
C PHE A 95 15.57 12.82 -14.90
N GLU A 96 16.22 12.77 -16.07
CA GLU A 96 17.47 13.51 -16.30
C GLU A 96 17.27 15.04 -16.20
N ASP A 97 16.12 15.57 -16.62
CA ASP A 97 15.79 16.99 -16.42
C ASP A 97 15.48 17.30 -14.94
N MET A 98 14.83 16.40 -14.21
CA MET A 98 14.57 16.55 -12.77
C MET A 98 15.85 16.50 -11.93
N GLU A 99 16.78 15.62 -12.27
CA GLU A 99 18.08 15.46 -11.59
C GLU A 99 18.88 16.76 -11.55
N ARG A 100 18.79 17.58 -12.61
CA ARG A 100 19.56 18.83 -12.77
C ARG A 100 18.94 20.06 -12.10
N ARG A 101 17.75 19.95 -11.51
CA ARG A 101 17.00 21.09 -10.96
C ARG A 101 17.22 21.24 -9.45
N PRO A 102 17.04 22.45 -8.89
CA PRO A 102 17.13 22.64 -7.44
C PRO A 102 15.97 21.95 -6.71
N LEU A 103 16.25 21.45 -5.49
CA LEU A 103 15.22 20.96 -4.58
C LEU A 103 14.53 22.13 -3.90
N GLU A 104 13.25 22.31 -4.22
CA GLU A 104 12.43 23.40 -3.71
C GLU A 104 11.02 22.88 -3.50
N ARG A 105 10.39 23.30 -2.39
CA ARG A 105 9.04 22.92 -1.95
C ARG A 105 8.90 21.49 -1.44
N THR A 106 8.27 21.33 -0.28
CA THR A 106 8.12 20.03 0.40
C THR A 106 7.41 18.99 -0.46
N TYR A 107 6.25 19.30 -1.04
CA TYR A 107 5.59 18.37 -1.97
C TYR A 107 6.50 17.89 -3.09
N SER A 108 7.24 18.81 -3.71
CA SER A 108 8.02 18.50 -4.89
C SER A 108 9.19 17.60 -4.58
N VAL A 109 9.88 17.87 -3.46
CA VAL A 109 10.98 17.03 -2.97
C VAL A 109 10.45 15.66 -2.53
N ALA A 110 9.34 15.62 -1.79
CA ALA A 110 8.75 14.36 -1.34
C ALA A 110 8.26 13.49 -2.52
N LEU A 111 7.54 14.08 -3.48
CA LEU A 111 7.08 13.37 -4.68
C LEU A 111 8.25 12.89 -5.54
N TYR A 112 9.35 13.65 -5.60
CA TYR A 112 10.52 13.22 -6.32
C TYR A 112 11.23 12.06 -5.64
N ALA A 113 11.34 12.06 -4.31
CA ALA A 113 11.83 10.92 -3.54
C ALA A 113 11.00 9.65 -3.79
N MET A 114 9.66 9.76 -3.76
CA MET A 114 8.76 8.65 -4.09
C MET A 114 8.90 8.17 -5.55
N ALA A 115 9.10 9.09 -6.50
CA ALA A 115 9.32 8.74 -7.89
C ALA A 115 10.67 8.02 -8.11
N LEU A 116 11.72 8.43 -7.41
CA LEU A 116 13.04 7.76 -7.44
C LEU A 116 12.95 6.34 -6.88
N ASP A 117 12.25 6.17 -5.75
CA ASP A 117 11.97 4.85 -5.18
C ASP A 117 11.18 3.96 -6.14
N ALA A 118 10.09 4.46 -6.71
CA ALA A 118 9.30 3.72 -7.69
C ALA A 118 10.12 3.30 -8.91
N ARG A 119 11.04 4.17 -9.36
CA ARG A 119 11.92 3.87 -10.48
C ARG A 119 12.93 2.79 -10.13
N ALA A 120 13.52 2.85 -8.94
CA ALA A 120 14.43 1.84 -8.43
C ALA A 120 13.73 0.48 -8.29
N ARG A 121 12.51 0.44 -7.74
CA ARG A 121 11.70 -0.78 -7.63
C ARG A 121 11.32 -1.35 -9.00
N ALA A 122 10.89 -0.51 -9.94
CA ALA A 122 10.51 -0.94 -11.28
C ALA A 122 11.68 -1.59 -12.06
N ARG A 123 12.93 -1.27 -11.73
CA ARG A 123 14.13 -1.89 -12.32
C ARG A 123 14.47 -3.28 -11.75
N PHE A 124 13.79 -3.72 -10.68
CA PHE A 124 14.05 -4.87 -9.80
C PHE A 124 15.27 -5.76 -10.13
N ALA A 125 16.10 -5.96 -9.09
CA ALA A 125 17.32 -6.77 -8.99
C ALA A 125 18.61 -6.08 -9.44
N GLY A 126 19.06 -5.08 -8.65
CA GLY A 126 20.48 -4.75 -8.53
C GLY A 126 21.21 -4.54 -9.86
N TRP A 127 20.47 -4.16 -10.90
CA TRP A 127 21.07 -3.66 -12.11
C TRP A 127 21.93 -2.50 -11.65
N LYS A 128 23.21 -2.61 -11.99
CA LYS A 128 24.10 -1.47 -11.99
C LYS A 128 23.98 -0.94 -13.40
N SER A 129 23.31 0.19 -13.56
CA SER A 129 23.31 0.96 -14.79
C SER A 129 24.77 1.14 -15.19
N GLU A 130 25.14 0.66 -16.38
CA GLU A 130 26.51 0.75 -16.89
C GLU A 130 26.97 2.22 -16.98
N ASP A 131 26.02 3.16 -17.08
CA ASP A 131 26.21 4.61 -17.14
C ASP A 131 26.24 5.31 -15.76
N GLY A 132 26.16 4.55 -14.66
CA GLY A 132 26.18 5.06 -13.29
C GLY A 132 24.93 5.87 -12.86
N ARG A 133 23.84 5.81 -13.62
CA ARG A 133 22.55 6.48 -13.32
C ARG A 133 22.00 6.15 -11.94
N GLU A 134 21.96 4.89 -11.52
CA GLU A 134 21.36 4.57 -10.21
C GLU A 134 22.17 5.13 -9.06
N ALA A 135 23.50 5.21 -9.19
CA ALA A 135 24.33 5.85 -8.18
C ALA A 135 23.95 7.34 -8.06
N ARG A 136 23.74 8.03 -9.18
CA ARG A 136 23.29 9.43 -9.18
C ARG A 136 21.89 9.58 -8.60
N GLU A 137 20.96 8.69 -8.94
CA GLU A 137 19.60 8.69 -8.39
C GLU A 137 19.57 8.37 -6.89
N ALA A 138 20.42 7.46 -6.41
CA ALA A 138 20.58 7.16 -4.99
C ALA A 138 21.17 8.37 -4.24
N THR A 139 22.18 9.03 -4.80
CA THR A 139 22.67 10.33 -4.28
C THR A 139 21.55 11.35 -4.26
N ARG A 140 20.73 11.40 -5.31
CA ARG A 140 19.64 12.35 -5.39
C ARG A 140 18.53 12.09 -4.37
N LEU A 141 18.27 10.83 -4.06
CA LEU A 141 17.36 10.44 -2.99
C LEU A 141 17.88 10.87 -1.62
N GLN A 142 19.18 10.66 -1.34
CA GLN A 142 19.83 11.18 -0.13
C GLN A 142 19.66 12.70 -0.01
N GLU A 143 19.92 13.44 -1.09
CA GLU A 143 19.74 14.91 -1.10
C GLU A 143 18.28 15.32 -0.83
N CYS A 144 17.29 14.55 -1.30
CA CYS A 144 15.88 14.78 -0.99
C CYS A 144 15.59 14.59 0.50
N VAL A 145 16.12 13.51 1.10
CA VAL A 145 15.96 13.23 2.53
C VAL A 145 16.62 14.32 3.38
N ASP A 146 17.86 14.68 3.08
CA ASP A 146 18.60 15.74 3.79
C ASP A 146 17.86 17.08 3.70
N TRP A 147 17.32 17.39 2.52
CA TRP A 147 16.53 18.60 2.33
C TRP A 147 15.26 18.58 3.17
N LEU A 148 14.54 17.45 3.24
CA LEU A 148 13.31 17.32 4.03
C LEU A 148 13.60 17.45 5.52
N ILE A 149 14.66 16.82 6.03
CA ILE A 149 15.11 16.98 7.42
C ILE A 149 15.39 18.46 7.71
N ALA A 150 16.08 19.15 6.80
CA ALA A 150 16.42 20.56 6.95
C ALA A 150 15.26 21.55 6.69
N ALA A 151 14.16 21.08 6.09
CA ALA A 151 12.97 21.89 5.80
C ALA A 151 11.91 21.84 6.89
N LYS A 152 12.00 20.85 7.78
CA LYS A 152 11.12 20.67 8.94
C LYS A 152 11.13 21.92 9.82
N TRP A 153 9.98 22.28 10.37
CA TRP A 153 9.91 23.29 11.42
C TRP A 153 10.64 22.78 12.68
N PRO A 154 11.56 23.57 13.26
CA PRO A 154 12.29 23.16 14.45
C PRO A 154 11.34 22.82 15.60
N GLU A 155 11.59 21.67 16.25
CA GLU A 155 10.87 21.21 17.46
C GLU A 155 9.36 20.99 17.27
N ARG A 156 8.88 20.92 16.01
CA ARG A 156 7.45 20.74 15.70
C ARG A 156 7.12 19.50 14.89
N GLY A 157 8.07 18.82 14.26
CA GLY A 157 7.71 17.63 13.48
C GLY A 157 6.79 17.91 12.28
N THR A 158 6.82 19.13 11.73
CA THR A 158 5.87 19.61 10.71
C THR A 158 6.57 20.27 9.54
N TRP A 159 5.88 20.30 8.40
CA TRP A 159 6.36 20.95 7.20
C TRP A 159 5.35 21.95 6.66
N GLY A 160 5.88 22.99 6.02
CA GLY A 160 5.12 23.89 5.17
C GLY A 160 5.50 23.70 3.70
N TYR A 161 4.99 24.60 2.86
CA TYR A 161 5.29 24.59 1.42
C TYR A 161 6.74 24.95 1.09
N GLU A 162 7.43 25.70 1.94
CA GLU A 162 8.80 26.16 1.72
C GLU A 162 9.71 25.59 2.79
N ARG A 163 11.00 25.50 2.48
CA ARG A 163 12.02 25.20 3.49
C ARG A 163 11.91 26.21 4.62
N TRP A 164 11.86 25.72 5.86
CA TRP A 164 11.95 26.59 7.01
C TRP A 164 13.22 27.45 6.96
N GLN A 165 13.07 28.75 7.18
CA GLN A 165 14.19 29.71 7.29
C GLN A 165 14.14 30.44 8.63
N ASN A 166 12.97 31.02 8.93
CA ASN A 166 12.61 31.61 10.21
C ASN A 166 11.12 31.93 10.20
N GLU A 167 10.54 32.10 11.39
CA GLU A 167 9.11 32.38 11.59
C GLU A 167 8.60 33.63 10.85
N LYS A 168 9.45 34.60 10.54
CA LYS A 168 9.06 35.84 9.84
C LYS A 168 8.95 35.66 8.31
N ARG A 169 9.58 34.63 7.75
CA ARG A 169 9.64 34.39 6.29
C ARG A 169 8.78 33.22 5.84
N THR A 170 8.68 32.16 6.64
CA THR A 170 7.80 31.02 6.33
C THR A 170 6.42 31.24 6.90
N LYS A 171 5.41 31.29 6.02
CA LYS A 171 4.07 31.77 6.40
C LYS A 171 3.23 30.79 7.24
N TRP A 172 3.34 29.48 7.00
CA TRP A 172 2.58 28.46 7.74
C TRP A 172 3.05 27.04 7.44
N GLU A 173 2.80 26.15 8.40
CA GLU A 173 2.90 24.70 8.33
C GLU A 173 1.51 24.07 8.11
N ASP A 174 1.44 22.84 7.59
CA ASP A 174 0.19 22.12 7.39
C ASP A 174 0.38 20.58 7.38
N TYR A 175 -0.68 19.84 7.69
CA TYR A 175 -0.59 18.37 7.79
C TYR A 175 -0.45 17.66 6.44
N SER A 176 -0.77 18.33 5.34
CA SER A 176 -0.63 17.74 4.02
C SER A 176 0.84 17.66 3.61
N ASN A 177 1.60 18.77 3.73
CA ASN A 177 3.04 18.77 3.51
C ASN A 177 3.75 17.82 4.49
N THR A 178 3.31 17.79 5.75
CA THR A 178 3.83 16.85 6.75
C THR A 178 3.63 15.39 6.33
N GLN A 179 2.45 15.00 5.83
CA GLN A 179 2.22 13.62 5.35
C GLN A 179 3.22 13.21 4.26
N PHE A 180 3.41 14.08 3.26
CA PHE A 180 4.31 13.79 2.14
C PHE A 180 5.77 13.74 2.59
N ALA A 181 6.20 14.64 3.47
CA ALA A 181 7.55 14.63 4.03
C ALA A 181 7.81 13.34 4.81
N VAL A 182 6.90 12.95 5.71
CA VAL A 182 7.04 11.74 6.55
C VAL A 182 7.14 10.48 5.70
N LEU A 183 6.32 10.35 4.64
CA LEU A 183 6.40 9.20 3.73
C LEU A 183 7.67 9.19 2.89
N ALA A 184 8.14 10.34 2.41
CA ALA A 184 9.41 10.43 1.70
C ALA A 184 10.61 10.11 2.61
N LEU A 185 10.54 10.45 3.90
CA LEU A 185 11.54 10.03 4.88
C LEU A 185 11.48 8.51 5.15
N ALA A 186 10.28 7.92 5.15
CA ALA A 186 10.13 6.45 5.22
C ALA A 186 10.75 5.76 4.00
N VAL A 187 10.53 6.31 2.80
CA VAL A 187 11.22 5.90 1.57
C VAL A 187 12.75 5.97 1.78
N GLY A 188 13.27 7.08 2.30
CA GLY A 188 14.69 7.21 2.61
C GLY A 188 15.22 6.07 3.49
N ARG A 189 14.53 5.78 4.60
CA ARG A 189 14.88 4.67 5.51
C ARG A 189 14.82 3.31 4.83
N HIS A 190 13.86 3.08 3.94
CA HIS A 190 13.78 1.84 3.15
C HIS A 190 15.03 1.65 2.27
N HIS A 191 15.60 2.73 1.76
CA HIS A 191 16.87 2.72 1.02
C HIS A 191 18.13 2.74 1.92
N GLY A 192 17.96 2.64 3.25
CA GLY A 192 19.06 2.64 4.21
C GLY A 192 19.63 4.03 4.51
N ILE A 193 18.91 5.10 4.18
CA ILE A 193 19.28 6.47 4.54
C ILE A 193 18.86 6.72 5.99
N GLU A 194 19.80 7.21 6.79
CA GLU A 194 19.54 7.53 8.19
C GLU A 194 18.61 8.75 8.33
N VAL A 195 17.58 8.60 9.16
CA VAL A 195 16.68 9.68 9.58
C VAL A 195 16.61 9.67 11.10
N PRO A 196 16.83 10.81 11.79
CA PRO A 196 16.84 10.85 13.25
C PRO A 196 15.52 10.36 13.87
N ALA A 197 15.58 9.49 14.89
CA ALA A 197 14.41 9.04 15.63
C ALA A 197 13.65 10.22 16.28
N THR A 198 14.38 11.20 16.79
CA THR A 198 13.81 12.43 17.38
C THR A 198 12.87 13.18 16.42
N LEU A 199 13.12 13.11 15.10
CA LEU A 199 12.24 13.71 14.11
C LEU A 199 10.87 13.03 14.09
N PHE A 200 10.82 11.71 14.17
CA PHE A 200 9.57 10.96 14.21
C PHE A 200 8.83 11.17 15.53
N GLU A 201 9.56 11.32 16.64
CA GLU A 201 8.96 11.66 17.93
C GLU A 201 8.29 13.03 17.90
N GLU A 202 8.92 14.05 17.29
CA GLU A 202 8.28 15.35 17.10
C GLU A 202 7.01 15.26 16.23
N VAL A 203 7.01 14.41 15.19
CA VAL A 203 5.82 14.17 14.35
C VAL A 203 4.71 13.57 15.19
N VAL A 204 5.02 12.56 16.02
CA VAL A 204 4.06 11.95 16.94
C VAL A 204 3.47 13.00 17.85
N THR A 205 4.32 13.74 18.58
CA THR A 205 3.89 14.79 19.53
C THR A 205 2.94 15.77 18.85
N THR A 206 3.25 16.23 17.64
CA THR A 206 2.37 17.14 16.94
C THR A 206 0.98 16.56 16.69
N PHE A 207 0.88 15.30 16.25
CA PHE A 207 -0.42 14.72 15.94
C PHE A 207 -1.19 14.31 17.18
N THR A 208 -0.52 13.87 18.26
CA THR A 208 -1.16 13.58 19.55
C THR A 208 -1.69 14.86 20.20
N ASP A 209 -0.91 15.95 20.18
CA ASP A 209 -1.25 17.19 20.89
C ASP A 209 -2.31 18.05 20.17
N ASN A 210 -2.42 17.90 18.85
CA ASN A 210 -3.30 18.74 18.02
C ASN A 210 -4.51 17.98 17.45
N GLY A 211 -4.71 16.72 17.84
CA GLY A 211 -5.92 15.97 17.52
C GLY A 211 -7.09 16.43 18.40
N TRP A 212 -8.27 16.60 17.79
CA TRP A 212 -9.46 17.07 18.48
C TRP A 212 -10.44 15.92 18.72
N PRO A 213 -10.91 15.71 19.95
CA PRO A 213 -11.95 14.73 20.22
C PRO A 213 -13.24 15.00 19.43
N MET A 214 -13.73 13.98 18.73
CA MET A 214 -14.96 14.02 17.93
C MET A 214 -16.08 13.21 18.61
N GLY A 215 -16.29 13.46 19.90
CA GLY A 215 -17.35 12.84 20.70
C GLY A 215 -16.82 12.03 21.88
N SER A 216 -17.43 10.88 22.15
CA SER A 216 -17.02 9.92 23.17
C SER A 216 -16.26 8.75 22.57
N THR A 217 -15.61 7.94 23.41
CA THR A 217 -14.99 6.66 22.98
C THR A 217 -15.98 5.81 22.20
N GLU A 218 -15.52 5.31 21.05
CA GLU A 218 -16.28 4.47 20.14
C GLU A 218 -15.47 3.23 19.77
N SER A 219 -16.15 2.27 19.16
CA SER A 219 -15.54 1.04 18.68
C SER A 219 -15.72 0.87 17.19
N LEU A 220 -14.71 0.33 16.53
CA LEU A 220 -14.71 0.04 15.11
C LEU A 220 -14.02 -1.30 14.88
N LEU A 221 -14.71 -2.22 14.22
CA LEU A 221 -14.08 -3.44 13.71
C LEU A 221 -13.29 -3.07 12.45
N VAL A 222 -12.04 -3.53 12.35
CA VAL A 222 -11.23 -3.43 11.14
C VAL A 222 -10.69 -4.80 10.79
N GLU A 223 -10.54 -5.07 9.50
CA GLU A 223 -9.89 -6.29 9.02
C GLU A 223 -8.63 -5.93 8.25
N GLY A 224 -7.61 -6.78 8.36
CA GLY A 224 -6.41 -6.70 7.55
C GLY A 224 -5.13 -6.98 8.34
N PRO A 225 -4.01 -7.24 7.65
CA PRO A 225 -2.83 -7.74 8.32
C PRO A 225 -2.04 -6.67 9.09
N GLY A 226 -2.37 -5.37 8.97
CA GLY A 226 -1.48 -4.27 9.42
C GLY A 226 -1.61 -3.82 10.85
N TRP A 227 -2.56 -4.39 11.59
CA TRP A 227 -2.71 -4.19 13.02
C TRP A 227 -2.54 -5.52 13.76
N THR A 228 -1.38 -6.14 13.60
CA THR A 228 -1.05 -7.31 14.43
C THR A 228 -0.83 -6.84 15.86
N GLN A 229 -1.60 -7.45 16.74
CA GLN A 229 -1.51 -7.30 18.18
C GLN A 229 -0.05 -7.41 18.63
N ASP A 230 0.34 -6.54 19.54
CA ASP A 230 1.42 -6.87 20.44
C ASP A 230 0.89 -7.94 21.41
N ASP A 231 1.10 -9.22 21.08
CA ASP A 231 0.68 -10.37 21.89
C ASP A 231 1.42 -10.46 23.24
N SER A 232 2.23 -9.45 23.60
CA SER A 232 2.92 -9.35 24.88
C SER A 232 2.02 -9.11 26.10
N GLY A 233 0.69 -9.02 25.92
CA GLY A 233 -0.26 -8.76 27.01
C GLY A 233 -0.31 -7.29 27.47
N ARG A 234 0.25 -6.37 26.68
CA ARG A 234 0.20 -4.92 26.92
C ARG A 234 -1.20 -4.34 26.73
N LYS A 235 -1.47 -3.20 27.37
CA LYS A 235 -2.66 -2.39 27.07
C LYS A 235 -2.60 -1.97 25.61
N SER A 236 -3.64 -2.30 24.84
CA SER A 236 -3.77 -1.95 23.44
C SER A 236 -5.17 -1.38 23.18
N PRO A 237 -5.31 -0.35 22.32
CA PRO A 237 -6.62 0.10 21.84
C PRO A 237 -7.23 -0.88 20.82
N ALA A 238 -6.50 -1.91 20.40
CA ALA A 238 -6.91 -2.93 19.45
C ALA A 238 -6.97 -4.30 20.13
N ALA A 239 -8.06 -5.04 19.93
CA ALA A 239 -8.25 -6.41 20.41
C ALA A 239 -8.65 -7.33 19.26
N ARG A 240 -7.98 -8.48 19.13
CA ARG A 240 -8.34 -9.50 18.12
C ARG A 240 -9.64 -10.20 18.52
N THR A 241 -10.50 -10.43 17.55
CA THR A 241 -11.79 -11.12 17.63
C THR A 241 -11.92 -12.10 16.47
N ASP A 242 -12.91 -12.98 16.51
CA ASP A 242 -13.19 -13.92 15.42
C ASP A 242 -13.53 -13.20 14.10
N ASP A 243 -14.11 -11.99 14.21
CA ASP A 243 -14.57 -11.18 13.07
C ASP A 243 -13.52 -10.13 12.62
N GLY A 244 -12.32 -10.11 13.22
CA GLY A 244 -11.28 -9.12 12.90
C GLY A 244 -10.71 -8.41 14.13
N ILE A 245 -10.25 -7.16 13.96
CA ILE A 245 -9.60 -6.38 15.02
C ILE A 245 -10.55 -5.30 15.51
N LEU A 246 -10.99 -5.40 16.76
CA LEU A 246 -11.83 -4.41 17.41
C LEU A 246 -10.98 -3.27 17.96
N LEU A 247 -11.07 -2.10 17.33
CA LEU A 247 -10.51 -0.86 17.83
C LEU A 247 -11.45 -0.23 18.85
N ARG A 248 -10.91 0.35 19.92
CA ARG A 248 -11.66 1.14 20.90
C ARG A 248 -10.85 2.37 21.32
N ALA A 249 -11.24 3.52 20.81
CA ALA A 249 -10.55 4.78 21.06
C ALA A 249 -11.49 5.99 21.00
N LEU A 250 -11.00 7.13 21.49
CA LEU A 250 -11.65 8.42 21.28
C LEU A 250 -11.50 8.82 19.79
N PRO A 251 -12.58 9.06 19.03
CA PRO A 251 -12.46 9.51 17.65
C PRO A 251 -11.74 10.85 17.59
N MET A 252 -10.71 10.98 16.74
CA MET A 252 -9.87 12.17 16.64
C MET A 252 -9.97 12.83 15.27
N GLY A 253 -10.05 14.17 15.26
CA GLY A 253 -10.10 14.98 14.05
C GLY A 253 -8.90 15.90 13.94
N TRP A 254 -8.50 16.25 12.71
CA TRP A 254 -7.48 17.25 12.45
C TRP A 254 -7.98 18.26 11.42
N ALA A 255 -7.79 19.55 11.69
CA ALA A 255 -8.00 20.59 10.68
C ALA A 255 -6.82 20.59 9.68
N TYR A 256 -6.69 21.64 8.87
CA TYR A 256 -5.61 21.70 7.89
C TYR A 256 -4.22 21.96 8.48
N ARG A 257 -4.14 22.66 9.62
CA ARG A 257 -2.88 23.09 10.24
C ARG A 257 -2.90 22.85 11.75
N PRO A 258 -1.73 22.66 12.38
CA PRO A 258 -1.58 22.75 13.83
C PRO A 258 -2.18 24.02 14.41
N GLY A 259 -2.77 23.91 15.59
CA GLY A 259 -3.43 25.04 16.29
C GLY A 259 -4.69 25.60 15.60
N LEU A 260 -5.05 25.13 14.39
CA LEU A 260 -6.36 25.38 13.80
C LEU A 260 -7.26 24.20 14.18
N GLY A 261 -8.37 24.48 14.87
CA GLY A 261 -9.40 23.49 15.16
C GLY A 261 -10.37 24.00 16.20
N GLY A 262 -11.60 23.48 16.16
CA GLY A 262 -12.76 24.03 16.86
C GLY A 262 -13.96 24.20 15.93
N SER A 263 -15.03 24.86 16.42
CA SER A 263 -16.29 25.05 15.68
C SER A 263 -16.12 25.72 14.31
N ASP A 264 -15.09 26.55 14.16
CA ASP A 264 -14.90 27.43 13.01
C ASP A 264 -14.05 26.79 11.89
N THR A 265 -13.41 25.64 12.14
CA THR A 265 -12.69 24.86 11.12
C THR A 265 -12.84 23.37 11.41
N PRO A 266 -13.82 22.69 10.79
CA PRO A 266 -14.08 21.29 11.08
C PRO A 266 -12.93 20.39 10.63
N PRO A 267 -12.78 19.21 11.25
CA PRO A 267 -11.88 18.16 10.80
C PRO A 267 -12.10 17.83 9.32
N GLN A 268 -11.01 17.56 8.60
CA GLN A 268 -11.07 17.17 7.19
C GLN A 268 -10.68 15.72 7.03
N PHE A 269 -11.44 15.00 6.21
CA PHE A 269 -11.18 13.60 5.89
C PHE A 269 -9.72 13.36 5.48
N SER A 270 -9.20 14.14 4.52
CA SER A 270 -7.82 14.02 4.05
C SER A 270 -6.77 14.30 5.12
N MET A 271 -7.07 15.16 6.10
CA MET A 271 -6.14 15.52 7.18
C MET A 271 -6.16 14.48 8.30
N ILE A 272 -7.31 13.83 8.52
CA ILE A 272 -7.39 12.63 9.35
C ILE A 272 -6.57 11.51 8.70
N SER A 273 -6.71 11.28 7.39
CA SER A 273 -5.86 10.30 6.70
C SER A 273 -4.37 10.66 6.77
N ALA A 274 -4.02 11.95 6.62
CA ALA A 274 -2.66 12.44 6.80
C ALA A 274 -2.11 12.09 8.19
N ALA A 275 -2.82 12.48 9.24
CA ALA A 275 -2.45 12.16 10.62
C ALA A 275 -2.30 10.67 10.86
N SER A 276 -3.27 9.85 10.43
CA SER A 276 -3.22 8.39 10.59
C SER A 276 -1.97 7.79 9.94
N SER A 277 -1.70 8.09 8.67
CA SER A 277 -0.50 7.58 7.99
C SER A 277 0.80 8.08 8.61
N SER A 278 0.90 9.36 8.99
CA SER A 278 2.11 9.91 9.60
C SER A 278 2.39 9.29 10.97
N LEU A 279 1.36 9.09 11.79
CA LEU A 279 1.48 8.40 13.08
C LEU A 279 1.91 6.94 12.89
N MET A 280 1.32 6.20 11.95
CA MET A 280 1.72 4.81 11.69
C MET A 280 3.18 4.70 11.21
N VAL A 281 3.62 5.59 10.32
CA VAL A 281 5.00 5.65 9.85
C VAL A 281 5.95 5.96 10.99
N SER A 282 5.66 6.99 11.79
CA SER A 282 6.49 7.35 12.94
C SER A 282 6.51 6.27 14.01
N ARG A 283 5.37 5.63 14.29
CA ARG A 283 5.24 4.52 15.24
C ARG A 283 6.13 3.34 14.86
N SER A 284 6.16 3.00 13.57
CA SER A 284 7.06 1.99 13.01
C SER A 284 8.52 2.42 13.13
N ALA A 285 8.83 3.70 12.87
CA ALA A 285 10.18 4.23 12.96
C ALA A 285 10.75 4.23 14.39
N LEU A 286 9.91 4.45 15.39
CA LEU A 286 10.28 4.56 16.80
C LEU A 286 10.17 3.24 17.58
N ARG A 287 9.70 2.14 16.98
CA ARG A 287 9.25 0.92 17.69
C ARG A 287 10.18 0.45 18.82
N ALA A 288 11.49 0.50 18.63
CA ALA A 288 12.48 0.05 19.62
C ALA A 288 12.74 1.05 20.77
N ASP A 289 12.37 2.33 20.57
CA ASP A 289 12.67 3.45 21.46
C ASP A 289 11.46 3.88 22.31
N LEU A 290 10.28 3.33 22.06
CA LEU A 290 9.04 3.70 22.75
C LEU A 290 8.82 2.90 24.04
N ASP A 291 8.50 3.59 25.11
CA ASP A 291 7.89 2.97 26.29
C ASP A 291 6.42 2.59 26.04
N GLU A 292 5.85 1.82 26.98
CA GLU A 292 4.49 1.28 26.84
C GLU A 292 3.40 2.36 26.84
N GLU A 293 3.60 3.45 27.59
CA GLU A 293 2.61 4.52 27.69
C GLU A 293 2.56 5.32 26.39
N ARG A 294 3.72 5.69 25.86
CA ARG A 294 3.83 6.43 24.61
C ARG A 294 3.40 5.59 23.41
N ALA A 295 3.77 4.31 23.38
CA ALA A 295 3.27 3.36 22.39
C ALA A 295 1.74 3.29 22.40
N TRP A 296 1.13 3.17 23.59
CA TRP A 296 -0.33 3.13 23.73
C TRP A 296 -1.00 4.43 23.28
N GLU A 297 -0.44 5.59 23.62
CA GLU A 297 -0.98 6.89 23.21
C GLU A 297 -1.00 7.04 21.68
N ILE A 298 0.09 6.64 21.02
CA ILE A 298 0.19 6.65 19.56
C ILE A 298 -0.86 5.72 18.96
N ASP A 299 -0.89 4.47 19.44
CA ASP A 299 -1.81 3.46 18.92
C ASP A 299 -3.26 3.90 19.13
N HIS A 300 -3.57 4.53 20.28
CA HIS A 300 -4.90 5.06 20.59
C HIS A 300 -5.29 6.20 19.66
N THR A 301 -4.34 7.09 19.36
CA THR A 301 -4.55 8.22 18.44
C THR A 301 -4.77 7.72 17.01
N ILE A 302 -4.02 6.71 16.57
CA ILE A 302 -4.23 6.10 15.25
C ILE A 302 -5.62 5.44 15.18
N ALA A 303 -5.99 4.63 16.18
CA ALA A 303 -7.30 4.00 16.27
C ALA A 303 -8.42 5.06 16.25
N GLY A 304 -8.25 6.17 16.97
CA GLY A 304 -9.14 7.32 16.94
C GLY A 304 -9.28 7.96 15.56
N GLY A 305 -8.21 8.07 14.80
CA GLY A 305 -8.23 8.53 13.41
C GLY A 305 -9.01 7.58 12.49
N LEU A 306 -8.79 6.27 12.59
CA LEU A 306 -9.52 5.26 11.80
C LEU A 306 -11.02 5.28 12.10
N ILE A 307 -11.41 5.41 13.38
CA ILE A 307 -12.82 5.58 13.76
C ILE A 307 -13.39 6.85 13.13
N SER A 308 -12.67 7.98 13.17
CA SER A 308 -13.13 9.22 12.54
C SER A 308 -13.28 9.12 11.02
N LEU A 309 -12.39 8.39 10.32
CA LEU A 309 -12.55 8.12 8.89
C LEU A 309 -13.86 7.38 8.61
N LYS A 310 -14.19 6.35 9.42
CA LYS A 310 -15.47 5.65 9.28
C LYS A 310 -16.66 6.56 9.53
N LYS A 311 -16.62 7.40 10.57
CA LYS A 311 -17.71 8.34 10.89
C LYS A 311 -17.96 9.35 9.76
N LEU A 312 -16.89 9.79 9.10
CA LEU A 312 -16.97 10.77 8.01
C LEU A 312 -17.08 10.11 6.62
N TRP A 313 -17.20 8.78 6.54
CA TRP A 313 -17.14 8.04 5.28
C TRP A 313 -18.12 8.55 4.22
N SER A 314 -19.36 8.80 4.61
CA SER A 314 -20.40 9.31 3.70
C SER A 314 -20.13 10.70 3.12
N THR A 315 -19.16 11.44 3.68
CA THR A 315 -18.74 12.75 3.16
C THR A 315 -17.72 12.65 2.03
N LEU A 316 -17.14 11.46 1.80
CA LEU A 316 -16.17 11.21 0.74
C LEU A 316 -16.88 10.82 -0.56
N HIS A 317 -17.03 11.77 -1.46
CA HIS A 317 -17.59 11.52 -2.79
C HIS A 317 -17.02 12.51 -3.82
N PRO A 318 -17.02 12.15 -5.12
CA PRO A 318 -16.73 13.11 -6.18
C PRO A 318 -17.79 14.22 -6.19
N SER A 319 -17.39 15.49 -6.06
CA SER A 319 -18.32 16.63 -6.22
C SER A 319 -18.15 17.25 -7.62
N PRO A 320 -19.24 17.44 -8.39
CA PRO A 320 -19.20 18.07 -9.72
C PRO A 320 -19.10 19.60 -9.67
N VAL A 321 -19.27 20.23 -8.50
CA VAL A 321 -19.18 21.69 -8.33
C VAL A 321 -18.18 21.98 -7.20
N ASP A 322 -17.19 22.82 -7.49
CA ASP A 322 -16.18 23.29 -6.54
C ASP A 322 -16.84 23.87 -5.27
N SER A 323 -16.67 23.17 -4.14
CA SER A 323 -16.88 23.75 -2.81
C SER A 323 -16.07 23.01 -1.76
N ILE A 324 -14.78 23.29 -1.61
CA ILE A 324 -14.00 23.07 -0.36
C ILE A 324 -14.08 21.65 0.28
N HIS A 325 -14.62 20.64 -0.41
CA HIS A 325 -14.19 19.24 -0.31
C HIS A 325 -12.85 19.17 -1.03
N ARG A 326 -11.81 19.64 -0.34
CA ARG A 326 -10.42 19.76 -0.78
C ARG A 326 -10.03 18.51 -1.60
N ASN A 327 -9.96 18.68 -2.94
CA ASN A 327 -9.50 17.73 -3.97
C ASN A 327 -9.79 16.24 -3.67
N TYR A 328 -10.91 15.70 -4.20
CA TYR A 328 -11.32 14.29 -4.08
C TYR A 328 -10.18 13.30 -4.39
N TYR A 329 -9.48 13.49 -5.51
CA TYR A 329 -8.40 12.59 -5.93
C TYR A 329 -7.20 12.63 -4.97
N TYR A 330 -6.84 13.82 -4.50
CA TYR A 330 -5.83 13.98 -3.44
C TYR A 330 -6.29 13.27 -2.15
N THR A 331 -7.56 13.42 -1.78
CA THR A 331 -8.14 12.79 -0.58
C THR A 331 -8.11 11.28 -0.67
N LEU A 332 -8.46 10.70 -1.83
CA LEU A 332 -8.32 9.27 -2.09
C LEU A 332 -6.88 8.81 -1.91
N TYR A 333 -5.92 9.52 -2.49
CA TYR A 333 -4.52 9.16 -2.30
C TYR A 333 -4.07 9.31 -0.84
N SER A 334 -4.53 10.35 -0.13
CA SER A 334 -4.31 10.49 1.32
C SER A 334 -4.90 9.34 2.14
N LEU A 335 -6.09 8.85 1.76
CA LEU A 335 -6.74 7.69 2.37
C LEU A 335 -5.98 6.40 2.09
N GLU A 336 -5.60 6.16 0.84
CA GLU A 336 -4.80 5.00 0.42
C GLU A 336 -3.52 4.92 1.24
N LYS A 337 -2.78 6.02 1.36
CA LYS A 337 -1.57 6.09 2.21
C LYS A 337 -1.82 5.66 3.66
N ALA A 338 -2.98 5.96 4.24
CA ALA A 338 -3.31 5.58 5.61
C ALA A 338 -3.72 4.12 5.73
N LEU A 339 -4.63 3.67 4.85
CA LEU A 339 -5.21 2.33 4.96
C LEU A 339 -4.29 1.26 4.40
N ASP A 340 -3.52 1.52 3.34
CA ASP A 340 -2.53 0.57 2.82
C ASP A 340 -1.30 0.46 3.71
N TYR A 341 -0.78 1.58 4.23
CA TYR A 341 0.31 1.51 5.19
C TYR A 341 -0.12 0.81 6.48
N GLY A 342 -1.33 1.10 6.96
CA GLY A 342 -1.94 0.44 8.11
C GLY A 342 -2.46 -0.97 7.83
N GLY A 343 -2.31 -1.49 6.61
CA GLY A 343 -2.76 -2.82 6.22
C GLY A 343 -4.23 -3.09 6.53
N ILE A 344 -5.10 -2.10 6.34
CA ILE A 344 -6.54 -2.17 6.56
C ILE A 344 -7.20 -2.56 5.23
N VAL A 345 -7.91 -3.67 5.23
CA VAL A 345 -8.72 -4.17 4.11
C VAL A 345 -10.17 -3.70 4.27
N LEU A 346 -10.77 -3.92 5.44
CA LEU A 346 -12.11 -3.43 5.77
C LEU A 346 -12.07 -2.39 6.89
N LEU A 347 -12.79 -1.29 6.68
CA LEU A 347 -13.03 -0.26 7.69
C LEU A 347 -14.49 -0.36 8.17
N GLY A 348 -14.70 -1.09 9.26
CA GLY A 348 -16.03 -1.59 9.61
C GLY A 348 -16.49 -2.61 8.58
N ASP A 349 -17.70 -2.40 8.06
CA ASP A 349 -18.29 -3.17 6.95
C ASP A 349 -17.93 -2.62 5.55
N THR A 350 -16.97 -1.69 5.45
CA THR A 350 -16.63 -1.02 4.19
C THR A 350 -15.32 -1.53 3.60
N ASP A 351 -15.39 -2.12 2.40
CA ASP A 351 -14.24 -2.30 1.50
C ASP A 351 -13.94 -0.97 0.80
N TRP A 352 -13.11 -0.17 1.46
CA TRP A 352 -12.79 1.20 1.07
C TRP A 352 -12.17 1.29 -0.32
N TYR A 353 -11.36 0.30 -0.69
CA TYR A 353 -10.67 0.27 -1.97
C TYR A 353 -11.67 -0.07 -3.07
N ARG A 354 -12.44 -1.15 -2.91
CA ARG A 354 -13.43 -1.57 -3.91
C ARG A 354 -14.45 -0.48 -4.18
N GLU A 355 -14.99 0.15 -3.14
CA GLU A 355 -16.00 1.21 -3.26
C GLU A 355 -15.49 2.37 -4.14
N HIS A 356 -14.34 2.96 -3.80
CA HIS A 356 -13.81 4.10 -4.54
C HIS A 356 -13.14 3.72 -5.86
N ALA A 357 -12.62 2.51 -6.01
CA ALA A 357 -12.13 2.02 -7.29
C ALA A 357 -13.27 1.88 -8.31
N LEU A 358 -14.44 1.40 -7.88
CA LEU A 358 -15.63 1.35 -8.74
C LEU A 358 -16.13 2.75 -9.13
N ILE A 359 -16.10 3.70 -8.20
CA ILE A 359 -16.41 5.11 -8.50
C ILE A 359 -15.42 5.67 -9.53
N LEU A 360 -14.12 5.43 -9.38
CA LEU A 360 -13.12 5.89 -10.34
C LEU A 360 -13.28 5.23 -11.72
N VAL A 361 -13.57 3.93 -11.77
CA VAL A 361 -13.86 3.23 -13.04
C VAL A 361 -15.06 3.86 -13.74
N HIS A 362 -16.13 4.16 -12.99
CA HIS A 362 -17.33 4.79 -13.51
C HIS A 362 -17.10 6.23 -13.99
N ASP A 363 -16.38 7.03 -13.21
CA ASP A 363 -16.17 8.46 -13.46
C ASP A 363 -15.03 8.77 -14.43
N GLN A 364 -14.34 7.74 -14.95
CA GLN A 364 -13.26 7.93 -15.91
C GLN A 364 -13.79 8.52 -17.22
N SER A 365 -13.19 9.62 -17.67
CA SER A 365 -13.57 10.25 -18.95
C SER A 365 -13.21 9.36 -20.16
N PRO A 366 -13.84 9.56 -21.33
CA PRO A 366 -13.52 8.80 -22.55
C PRO A 366 -12.06 8.90 -23.00
N SER A 367 -11.34 9.95 -22.59
CA SER A 367 -9.91 10.10 -22.86
C SER A 367 -9.02 9.34 -21.88
N GLY A 368 -9.60 8.60 -20.91
CA GLY A 368 -8.89 7.90 -19.84
C GLY A 368 -8.52 8.75 -18.62
N ALA A 369 -8.77 10.06 -18.68
CA ALA A 369 -8.38 10.97 -17.60
C ALA A 369 -9.43 11.05 -16.49
N TRP A 370 -8.98 11.49 -15.31
CA TRP A 370 -9.83 11.93 -14.21
C TRP A 370 -9.68 13.45 -13.97
N GLY A 371 -10.69 14.07 -13.37
CA GLY A 371 -10.79 15.51 -13.18
C GLY A 371 -11.54 16.22 -14.31
N SER A 372 -12.02 17.43 -14.02
CA SER A 372 -12.80 18.22 -14.97
C SER A 372 -11.92 18.75 -16.10
N ALA A 373 -12.42 18.67 -17.34
CA ALA A 373 -11.77 19.29 -18.49
C ALA A 373 -11.70 20.83 -18.37
N GLU A 374 -12.58 21.44 -17.57
CA GLU A 374 -12.67 22.90 -17.38
C GLU A 374 -11.57 23.45 -16.45
N GLN A 375 -10.99 22.60 -15.59
CA GLN A 375 -9.92 22.99 -14.66
C GLN A 375 -8.55 23.14 -15.35
N GLY A 376 -8.48 22.83 -16.64
CA GLY A 376 -7.24 22.89 -17.41
C GLY A 376 -6.40 21.63 -17.30
N LEU A 377 -5.39 21.56 -18.16
CA LEU A 377 -4.63 20.36 -18.43
C LEU A 377 -3.79 19.89 -17.22
N GLU A 378 -3.12 20.83 -16.55
CA GLU A 378 -2.25 20.54 -15.40
C GLU A 378 -3.03 19.95 -14.21
N TYR A 379 -4.21 20.49 -13.91
CA TYR A 379 -5.10 19.95 -12.88
C TYR A 379 -5.56 18.53 -13.22
N ARG A 380 -5.95 18.31 -14.48
CA ARG A 380 -6.41 17.00 -14.94
C ARG A 380 -5.31 15.94 -14.91
N GLU A 381 -4.06 16.33 -15.15
CA GLU A 381 -2.90 15.45 -14.98
C GLU A 381 -2.65 15.10 -13.52
N VAL A 382 -2.71 16.08 -12.60
CA VAL A 382 -2.58 15.84 -11.16
C VAL A 382 -3.71 14.92 -10.65
N SER A 383 -4.95 15.18 -11.05
CA SER A 383 -6.10 14.32 -10.73
C SER A 383 -5.94 12.90 -11.25
N THR A 384 -5.49 12.75 -12.50
CA THR A 384 -5.24 11.44 -13.10
C THR A 384 -4.10 10.70 -12.39
N ALA A 385 -3.03 11.39 -12.03
CA ALA A 385 -1.92 10.80 -11.30
C ALA A 385 -2.35 10.30 -9.91
N PHE A 386 -3.09 11.10 -9.13
CA PHE A 386 -3.61 10.63 -7.84
C PHE A 386 -4.61 9.48 -7.97
N ALA A 387 -5.49 9.50 -8.98
CA ALA A 387 -6.40 8.38 -9.25
C ALA A 387 -5.62 7.09 -9.57
N LEU A 388 -4.57 7.18 -10.38
CA LEU A 388 -3.71 6.04 -10.67
C LEU A 388 -3.00 5.53 -9.41
N LEU A 389 -2.42 6.41 -8.59
CA LEU A 389 -1.75 6.01 -7.35
C LEU A 389 -2.71 5.29 -6.39
N PHE A 390 -3.95 5.79 -6.27
CA PHE A 390 -5.01 5.11 -5.50
C PHE A 390 -5.34 3.73 -6.08
N LEU A 391 -5.65 3.65 -7.38
CA LEU A 391 -6.02 2.39 -8.04
C LEU A 391 -4.89 1.36 -7.99
N ARG A 392 -3.64 1.83 -7.95
CA ARG A 392 -2.43 1.00 -7.87
C ARG A 392 -2.01 0.66 -6.45
N ARG A 393 -2.67 1.20 -5.40
CA ARG A 393 -2.30 0.95 -4.00
C ARG A 393 -0.82 1.25 -3.76
N ALA A 394 -0.38 2.40 -4.27
CA ALA A 394 1.01 2.76 -4.46
C ALA A 394 1.86 2.83 -3.18
N THR A 395 1.25 2.87 -1.99
CA THR A 395 1.92 2.97 -0.68
C THR A 395 2.18 1.60 -0.06
N ARG A 396 1.49 0.54 -0.50
CA ARG A 396 1.53 -0.80 0.11
C ARG A 396 2.95 -1.37 0.23
N HIS A 397 3.85 -1.04 -0.71
CA HIS A 397 5.24 -1.49 -0.70
C HIS A 397 6.08 -0.95 0.47
N LEU A 398 5.68 0.17 1.09
CA LEU A 398 6.39 0.74 2.25
C LEU A 398 6.12 -0.02 3.54
N ARG A 399 5.18 -0.97 3.52
CA ARG A 399 4.84 -1.80 4.66
C ARG A 399 5.82 -2.97 4.79
N VAL A 400 7.06 -2.67 5.16
CA VAL A 400 8.11 -3.66 5.44
C VAL A 400 8.37 -3.68 6.95
N ASP A 401 8.22 -4.84 7.60
CA ASP A 401 8.69 -4.98 8.98
C ASP A 401 10.20 -5.21 8.96
N GLN A 402 10.97 -4.14 9.22
CA GLN A 402 12.43 -4.19 9.21
C GLN A 402 13.05 -4.80 10.48
N GLN A 403 12.27 -5.14 11.52
CA GLN A 403 12.81 -5.62 12.81
C GLN A 403 12.40 -7.06 13.18
N GLY A 404 11.69 -7.80 12.32
CA GLY A 404 11.17 -9.13 12.63
C GLY A 404 12.10 -10.34 12.43
N ALA A 405 13.32 -10.18 11.92
CA ALA A 405 14.16 -11.33 11.57
C ALA A 405 15.31 -11.54 12.57
N ILE A 406 15.05 -12.30 13.64
CA ILE A 406 16.12 -13.04 14.32
C ILE A 406 16.48 -14.22 13.41
N ILE A 407 17.42 -14.03 12.48
CA ILE A 407 17.94 -15.11 11.64
C ILE A 407 18.99 -15.89 12.44
N THR A 408 18.56 -16.84 13.26
CA THR A 408 19.48 -17.83 13.83
C THR A 408 19.66 -18.98 12.84
N GLY A 409 20.79 -18.98 12.13
CA GLY A 409 21.48 -20.12 11.52
C GLY A 409 20.69 -21.25 10.84
N ALA A 410 20.93 -21.43 9.54
CA ALA A 410 20.68 -22.61 8.69
C ALA A 410 19.22 -23.11 8.52
N ASP A 411 18.31 -22.87 9.46
CA ASP A 411 16.88 -23.20 9.38
C ASP A 411 16.04 -21.90 9.40
N GLY A 412 16.28 -21.04 8.40
CA GLY A 412 16.00 -19.58 8.37
C GLY A 412 14.56 -19.07 8.51
N ASP A 413 13.65 -19.85 9.09
CA ASP A 413 12.23 -19.52 9.30
C ASP A 413 11.78 -19.72 10.76
N THR A 414 12.66 -20.22 11.64
CA THR A 414 12.30 -20.48 13.05
C THR A 414 12.04 -19.16 13.79
N GLY A 415 10.77 -18.88 14.05
CA GLY A 415 10.32 -17.71 14.82
C GLY A 415 9.62 -16.62 14.00
N ILE A 416 9.47 -16.78 12.68
CA ILE A 416 8.67 -15.89 11.84
C ILE A 416 7.19 -16.30 11.93
N GLU A 417 6.28 -15.33 12.07
CA GLU A 417 4.83 -15.53 12.10
C GLU A 417 4.33 -16.25 10.83
N GLU A 418 3.33 -17.14 10.97
CA GLU A 418 2.68 -17.82 9.83
C GLU A 418 2.22 -16.81 8.77
N GLY A 419 2.39 -17.17 7.49
CA GLY A 419 2.05 -16.30 6.37
C GLY A 419 3.05 -15.15 6.11
N ARG A 420 4.19 -15.10 6.82
CA ARG A 420 5.27 -14.13 6.57
C ARG A 420 6.58 -14.79 6.14
N VAL A 421 7.45 -14.02 5.48
CA VAL A 421 8.77 -14.45 5.01
C VAL A 421 9.74 -13.26 4.98
N PHE A 422 11.00 -13.49 5.36
CA PHE A 422 12.07 -12.50 5.24
C PHE A 422 12.62 -12.47 3.81
N LEU A 423 12.71 -11.28 3.23
CA LEU A 423 13.25 -11.07 1.89
C LEU A 423 14.50 -10.19 1.96
N PRO A 424 15.68 -10.70 1.56
CA PRO A 424 16.92 -9.94 1.50
C PRO A 424 16.82 -8.66 0.64
N SER A 425 16.08 -8.69 -0.47
CA SER A 425 16.00 -7.55 -1.40
C SER A 425 15.35 -6.30 -0.79
N VAL A 426 14.38 -6.48 0.09
CA VAL A 426 13.68 -5.40 0.82
C VAL A 426 14.14 -5.27 2.27
N ARG A 427 15.15 -6.06 2.68
CA ARG A 427 15.77 -6.06 4.02
C ARG A 427 14.74 -6.13 5.15
N GLY A 428 13.73 -6.99 5.00
CA GLY A 428 12.68 -7.11 6.01
C GLY A 428 11.71 -8.25 5.75
N THR A 429 10.78 -8.40 6.68
CA THR A 429 9.77 -9.45 6.66
C THR A 429 8.49 -8.92 6.01
N VAL A 430 8.01 -9.63 4.98
CA VAL A 430 6.79 -9.29 4.23
C VAL A 430 5.67 -10.31 4.46
N SER A 431 4.42 -9.91 4.21
CA SER A 431 3.29 -10.83 4.16
C SER A 431 3.22 -11.51 2.79
N ILE A 432 3.18 -12.85 2.77
CA ILE A 432 2.98 -13.63 1.55
C ILE A 432 1.65 -13.24 0.90
N GLN A 433 0.58 -13.19 1.69
CA GLN A 433 -0.75 -12.81 1.21
C GLN A 433 -0.73 -11.46 0.51
N GLU A 434 -0.19 -10.41 1.15
CA GLU A 434 -0.21 -9.06 0.56
C GLU A 434 0.61 -8.96 -0.73
N ILE A 435 1.77 -9.63 -0.79
CA ILE A 435 2.60 -9.63 -1.99
C ILE A 435 1.89 -10.34 -3.13
N PHE A 436 1.27 -11.50 -2.88
CA PHE A 436 0.58 -12.24 -3.92
C PHE A 436 -0.77 -11.63 -4.34
N GLU A 437 -1.50 -11.00 -3.41
CA GLU A 437 -2.66 -10.16 -3.76
C GLU A 437 -2.25 -9.02 -4.67
N SER A 438 -1.18 -8.30 -4.28
CA SER A 438 -0.63 -7.22 -5.09
C SER A 438 -0.13 -7.74 -6.44
N LEU A 439 0.51 -8.90 -6.49
CA LEU A 439 0.89 -9.53 -7.76
C LEU A 439 -0.33 -9.85 -8.63
N ALA A 440 -1.40 -10.40 -8.05
CA ALA A 440 -2.61 -10.74 -8.78
C ALA A 440 -3.31 -9.50 -9.35
N ASP A 441 -3.33 -8.40 -8.59
CA ASP A 441 -3.93 -7.12 -8.96
C ASP A 441 -3.06 -6.33 -9.95
N LEU A 442 -1.78 -6.21 -9.62
CA LEU A 442 -0.87 -5.27 -10.24
C LEU A 442 -0.15 -5.87 -11.44
N ARG A 443 0.19 -7.17 -11.38
CA ARG A 443 0.78 -7.99 -12.45
C ARG A 443 2.07 -7.43 -13.05
N THR A 444 2.81 -6.64 -12.28
CA THR A 444 4.06 -6.01 -12.69
C THR A 444 5.27 -6.89 -12.41
N ARG A 445 6.39 -6.59 -13.08
CA ARG A 445 7.62 -7.42 -13.00
C ARG A 445 8.25 -7.43 -11.61
N ASP A 446 8.17 -6.32 -10.88
CA ASP A 446 8.65 -6.18 -9.50
C ASP A 446 7.94 -7.16 -8.56
N TYR A 447 6.61 -7.23 -8.60
CA TYR A 447 5.84 -8.18 -7.79
C TYR A 447 6.03 -9.63 -8.24
N VAL A 448 6.25 -9.89 -9.54
CA VAL A 448 6.63 -11.24 -10.01
C VAL A 448 7.96 -11.64 -9.37
N GLN A 449 8.91 -10.73 -9.32
CA GLN A 449 10.23 -11.02 -8.76
C GLN A 449 10.19 -11.17 -7.24
N LEU A 450 9.41 -10.35 -6.52
CA LEU A 450 9.12 -10.58 -5.11
C LEU A 450 8.48 -11.95 -4.89
N GLY A 451 7.51 -12.34 -5.73
CA GLY A 451 6.91 -13.68 -5.69
C GLY A 451 7.93 -14.80 -5.88
N ARG A 452 8.92 -14.62 -6.76
CA ARG A 452 10.04 -15.58 -6.94
C ARG A 452 10.92 -15.65 -5.71
N GLU A 453 11.33 -14.50 -5.17
CA GLU A 453 12.17 -14.43 -3.99
C GLU A 453 11.47 -15.04 -2.77
N ILE A 454 10.14 -14.86 -2.63
CA ILE A 454 9.33 -15.56 -1.63
C ILE A 454 9.41 -17.08 -1.83
N ALA A 455 9.20 -17.57 -3.05
CA ALA A 455 9.27 -19.00 -3.35
C ALA A 455 10.66 -19.60 -3.12
N GLU A 456 11.72 -18.79 -3.23
CA GLU A 456 13.11 -19.16 -2.96
C GLU A 456 13.48 -19.05 -1.46
N SER A 457 12.84 -18.14 -0.72
CA SER A 457 13.18 -17.83 0.68
C SER A 457 12.32 -18.57 1.70
N ILE A 458 11.11 -19.00 1.33
CA ILE A 458 10.23 -19.76 2.21
C ILE A 458 10.78 -21.16 2.49
N SER A 459 10.63 -21.63 3.74
CA SER A 459 11.10 -22.97 4.11
C SER A 459 10.41 -24.07 3.28
N PRO A 460 11.11 -25.17 2.93
CA PRO A 460 10.51 -26.30 2.22
C PRO A 460 9.28 -26.88 2.93
N GLU A 461 9.18 -26.70 4.24
CA GLU A 461 8.02 -27.09 5.03
C GLU A 461 6.81 -26.24 4.70
N ARG A 462 6.99 -24.93 4.48
CA ARG A 462 5.91 -23.96 4.31
C ARG A 462 5.60 -23.65 2.84
N ILE A 463 6.37 -24.17 1.89
CA ILE A 463 6.21 -23.91 0.44
C ILE A 463 4.77 -24.11 -0.08
N VAL A 464 3.98 -25.01 0.54
CA VAL A 464 2.59 -25.31 0.15
C VAL A 464 1.62 -24.18 0.51
N GLU A 465 1.99 -23.30 1.46
CA GLU A 465 1.25 -22.06 1.77
C GLU A 465 1.10 -21.17 0.53
N LEU A 466 2.01 -21.28 -0.45
CA LEU A 466 1.96 -20.48 -1.67
C LEU A 466 0.85 -20.91 -2.64
N LEU A 467 0.34 -22.15 -2.58
CA LEU A 467 -0.58 -22.67 -3.60
C LEU A 467 -1.89 -21.88 -3.74
N PRO A 468 -2.62 -21.54 -2.66
CA PRO A 468 -3.83 -20.72 -2.78
C PRO A 468 -3.55 -19.36 -3.41
N HIS A 469 -2.40 -18.77 -3.08
CA HIS A 469 -1.97 -17.48 -3.59
C HIS A 469 -1.60 -17.54 -5.07
N LEU A 470 -0.85 -18.57 -5.49
CA LEU A 470 -0.47 -18.80 -6.89
C LEU A 470 -1.71 -19.05 -7.78
N VAL A 471 -2.69 -19.81 -7.26
CA VAL A 471 -3.99 -19.97 -7.93
C VAL A 471 -4.70 -18.61 -8.06
N GLY A 472 -4.69 -17.79 -7.01
CA GLY A 472 -5.25 -16.43 -7.05
C GLY A 472 -4.59 -15.49 -8.08
N VAL A 473 -3.32 -15.73 -8.41
CA VAL A 473 -2.61 -14.96 -9.45
C VAL A 473 -3.05 -15.34 -10.87
N ARG A 474 -3.49 -16.59 -11.10
CA ARG A 474 -3.92 -17.05 -12.43
C ARG A 474 -5.15 -16.28 -12.89
N ASN A 475 -5.12 -15.76 -14.12
CA ASN A 475 -6.31 -15.17 -14.73
C ASN A 475 -6.54 -15.56 -16.20
N GLY A 476 -5.66 -16.38 -16.78
CA GLY A 476 -5.76 -16.89 -18.14
C GLY A 476 -5.30 -15.92 -19.23
N SER A 477 -4.65 -14.82 -18.86
CA SER A 477 -4.06 -13.85 -19.79
C SER A 477 -2.77 -14.37 -20.45
N GLY A 478 -2.08 -15.32 -19.80
CA GLY A 478 -0.80 -15.85 -20.27
C GLY A 478 0.35 -14.85 -20.17
N ASP A 479 0.19 -13.78 -19.39
CA ASP A 479 1.23 -12.77 -19.15
C ASP A 479 2.35 -13.29 -18.22
N VAL A 480 3.25 -12.39 -17.81
CA VAL A 480 4.40 -12.76 -16.97
C VAL A 480 3.99 -13.29 -15.59
N ALA A 481 2.88 -12.81 -15.01
CA ALA A 481 2.40 -13.25 -13.71
C ALA A 481 1.75 -14.64 -13.79
N ASP A 482 0.96 -14.90 -14.85
CA ASP A 482 0.42 -16.25 -15.10
C ASP A 482 1.55 -17.26 -15.32
N ARG A 483 2.55 -16.92 -16.14
CA ARG A 483 3.70 -17.80 -16.38
C ARG A 483 4.52 -18.07 -15.12
N PHE A 484 4.69 -17.07 -14.27
CA PHE A 484 5.31 -17.25 -12.96
C PHE A 484 4.49 -18.20 -12.09
N ALA A 485 3.18 -17.95 -11.96
CA ALA A 485 2.30 -18.78 -11.14
C ALA A 485 2.32 -20.24 -11.59
N ASP A 486 2.18 -20.48 -12.89
CA ASP A 486 2.23 -21.83 -13.48
C ASP A 486 3.56 -22.52 -13.24
N ALA A 487 4.69 -21.83 -13.47
CA ALA A 487 6.01 -22.40 -13.26
C ALA A 487 6.24 -22.79 -11.79
N THR A 488 5.84 -21.93 -10.85
CA THR A 488 5.98 -22.18 -9.41
C THR A 488 5.05 -23.30 -8.95
N ILE A 489 3.81 -23.37 -9.46
CA ILE A 489 2.89 -24.49 -9.16
C ILE A 489 3.50 -25.81 -9.63
N VAL A 490 4.06 -25.87 -10.84
CA VAL A 490 4.73 -27.08 -11.35
C VAL A 490 5.90 -27.47 -10.45
N GLN A 491 6.71 -26.49 -10.04
CA GLN A 491 7.84 -26.73 -9.15
C GLN A 491 7.43 -27.30 -7.80
N ILE A 492 6.35 -26.78 -7.19
CA ILE A 492 5.86 -27.22 -5.88
C ILE A 492 5.21 -28.60 -5.97
N THR A 493 4.38 -28.81 -7.00
CA THR A 493 3.44 -29.94 -7.03
C THR A 493 3.88 -31.08 -7.93
N GLY A 494 4.73 -30.82 -8.93
CA GLY A 494 5.01 -31.76 -10.02
C GLY A 494 3.84 -31.98 -10.98
N LEU A 495 2.73 -31.24 -10.84
CA LEU A 495 1.59 -31.31 -11.74
C LEU A 495 1.92 -30.69 -13.11
N PRO A 496 1.16 -31.02 -14.17
CA PRO A 496 1.32 -30.36 -15.47
C PRO A 496 1.01 -28.85 -15.40
N ALA A 497 1.75 -28.03 -16.15
CA ALA A 497 1.67 -26.56 -16.10
C ALA A 497 0.27 -25.96 -16.30
N LYS A 498 -0.62 -26.65 -17.03
CA LYS A 498 -1.98 -26.18 -17.34
C LYS A 498 -3.08 -26.97 -16.62
N CYS A 499 -2.78 -27.55 -15.45
CA CYS A 499 -3.79 -28.19 -14.61
C CYS A 499 -4.82 -27.16 -14.09
N SER A 500 -6.06 -27.60 -13.85
CA SER A 500 -7.10 -26.70 -13.33
C SER A 500 -6.84 -26.31 -11.88
N ASP A 501 -7.42 -25.19 -11.46
CA ASP A 501 -7.24 -24.68 -10.11
C ASP A 501 -7.82 -25.63 -9.05
N GLU A 502 -8.86 -26.39 -9.37
CA GLU A 502 -9.41 -27.44 -8.52
C GLU A 502 -8.41 -28.57 -8.27
N VAL A 503 -7.64 -28.94 -9.31
CA VAL A 503 -6.61 -29.98 -9.19
C VAL A 503 -5.46 -29.51 -8.28
N VAL A 504 -5.03 -28.26 -8.42
CA VAL A 504 -4.00 -27.67 -7.55
C VAL A 504 -4.48 -27.59 -6.09
N LYS A 505 -5.73 -27.16 -5.87
CA LYS A 505 -6.34 -27.11 -4.53
C LYS A 505 -6.45 -28.50 -3.90
N ALA A 506 -6.92 -29.50 -4.67
CA ALA A 506 -7.02 -30.87 -4.20
C ALA A 506 -5.64 -31.45 -3.81
N TRP A 507 -4.61 -31.17 -4.60
CA TRP A 507 -3.23 -31.55 -4.30
C TRP A 507 -2.75 -30.94 -2.97
N GLY A 508 -3.04 -29.65 -2.73
CA GLY A 508 -2.69 -28.98 -1.48
C GLY A 508 -3.37 -29.61 -0.25
N VAL A 509 -4.66 -29.94 -0.35
CA VAL A 509 -5.40 -30.65 0.71
C VAL A 509 -4.80 -32.02 0.99
N GLU A 510 -4.44 -32.77 -0.05
CA GLU A 510 -3.79 -34.08 0.09
C GLU A 510 -2.43 -33.97 0.80
N PHE A 511 -1.62 -32.98 0.42
CA PHE A 511 -0.33 -32.73 1.06
C PHE A 511 -0.49 -32.44 2.57
N SER A 512 -1.43 -31.57 2.95
CA SER A 512 -1.71 -31.27 4.36
C SER A 512 -2.20 -32.51 5.12
N SER A 513 -3.08 -33.30 4.51
CA SER A 513 -3.57 -34.55 5.09
C SER A 513 -2.43 -35.53 5.38
N ILE A 514 -1.45 -35.68 4.47
CA ILE A 514 -0.27 -36.54 4.69
C ILE A 514 0.52 -36.11 5.92
N ARG A 515 0.61 -34.81 6.21
CA ARG A 515 1.30 -34.30 7.41
C ARG A 515 0.53 -34.55 8.70
N GLU A 516 -0.78 -34.28 8.71
CA GLU A 516 -1.63 -34.51 9.87
C GLU A 516 -1.69 -36.00 10.26
N THR A 517 -1.57 -36.88 9.26
CA THR A 517 -1.53 -38.35 9.41
C THR A 517 -0.36 -38.85 10.29
N ALA A 518 0.60 -37.99 10.66
CA ALA A 518 1.67 -38.33 11.61
C ALA A 518 1.15 -38.69 13.03
N GLY A 519 -0.10 -38.37 13.38
CA GLY A 519 -0.66 -38.54 14.73
C GLY A 519 -1.32 -39.89 15.05
N GLU A 520 -1.87 -40.64 14.08
CA GLU A 520 -2.61 -41.90 14.35
C GLU A 520 -2.36 -42.97 13.26
N ILE A 521 -2.80 -44.21 13.52
CA ILE A 521 -2.49 -45.47 12.82
C ILE A 521 -2.76 -45.40 11.30
N ALA A 522 -1.76 -44.99 10.50
CA ALA A 522 -1.92 -44.86 9.04
C ALA A 522 -0.66 -45.13 8.20
N VAL A 523 0.38 -45.78 8.75
CA VAL A 523 1.60 -46.16 8.01
C VAL A 523 1.27 -46.96 6.75
N ALA A 524 0.31 -47.90 6.82
CA ALA A 524 -0.10 -48.68 5.66
C ALA A 524 -0.73 -47.82 4.54
N ALA A 525 -1.52 -46.80 4.89
CA ALA A 525 -2.13 -45.89 3.93
C ALA A 525 -1.08 -45.00 3.24
N LEU A 526 -0.11 -44.49 4.01
CA LEU A 526 1.02 -43.73 3.49
C LEU A 526 1.91 -44.58 2.56
N MET A 527 2.21 -45.82 2.95
CA MET A 527 2.98 -46.75 2.11
C MET A 527 2.27 -47.09 0.80
N SER A 528 0.93 -47.20 0.81
CA SER A 528 0.15 -47.41 -0.42
C SER A 528 0.30 -46.25 -1.41
N LYS A 529 0.43 -45.00 -0.92
CA LYS A 529 0.60 -43.81 -1.79
C LYS A 529 1.93 -43.80 -2.54
N LEU A 530 2.99 -44.40 -1.98
CA LEU A 530 4.29 -44.49 -2.67
C LEU A 530 4.21 -45.34 -3.95
N GLY A 531 3.36 -46.38 -3.94
CA GLY A 531 3.16 -47.28 -5.08
C GLY A 531 2.11 -46.83 -6.10
N ASP A 532 1.37 -45.76 -5.82
CA ASP A 532 0.34 -45.24 -6.73
C ASP A 532 1.00 -44.41 -7.85
N SER A 533 0.71 -44.77 -9.11
CA SER A 533 1.17 -44.07 -10.31
C SER A 533 0.65 -42.63 -10.43
N GLY A 534 -0.48 -42.30 -9.80
CA GLY A 534 -1.05 -40.96 -9.79
C GLY A 534 -0.37 -39.99 -8.82
N THR A 535 0.41 -40.50 -7.86
CA THR A 535 1.12 -39.68 -6.88
C THR A 535 2.26 -38.93 -7.57
N THR A 536 2.37 -37.62 -7.34
CA THR A 536 3.48 -36.79 -7.82
C THR A 536 4.73 -37.02 -6.98
N ASP A 537 5.93 -36.82 -7.54
CA ASP A 537 7.19 -37.00 -6.79
C ASP A 537 7.29 -36.14 -5.53
N PRO A 538 6.84 -34.86 -5.50
CA PRO A 538 6.84 -34.08 -4.26
C PRO A 538 5.95 -34.67 -3.15
N LEU A 539 4.78 -35.25 -3.49
CA LEU A 539 3.96 -35.99 -2.52
C LEU A 539 4.67 -37.25 -2.02
N ARG A 540 5.35 -38.01 -2.90
CA ARG A 540 6.13 -39.18 -2.48
C ARG A 540 7.24 -38.80 -1.51
N LEU A 541 7.95 -37.70 -1.76
CA LEU A 541 9.00 -37.19 -0.89
C LEU A 541 8.43 -36.78 0.48
N GLU A 542 7.27 -36.14 0.53
CA GLU A 542 6.64 -35.77 1.79
C GLU A 542 6.21 -37.00 2.59
N VAL A 543 5.64 -38.02 1.94
CA VAL A 543 5.32 -39.31 2.57
C VAL A 543 6.58 -39.94 3.19
N ILE A 544 7.70 -39.96 2.47
CA ILE A 544 8.98 -40.48 2.97
C ILE A 544 9.44 -39.68 4.19
N ARG A 545 9.34 -38.34 4.14
CA ARG A 545 9.73 -37.45 5.24
C ARG A 545 8.91 -37.69 6.50
N VAL A 546 7.57 -37.79 6.38
CA VAL A 546 6.67 -38.08 7.50
C VAL A 546 6.97 -39.44 8.13
N LEU A 547 7.14 -40.48 7.31
CA LEU A 547 7.51 -41.83 7.79
C LEU A 547 8.89 -41.85 8.45
N GLY A 548 9.85 -41.07 7.95
CA GLY A 548 11.19 -40.92 8.51
C GLY A 548 11.18 -40.25 9.89
N ARG A 549 10.46 -39.13 10.05
CA ARG A 549 10.31 -38.44 11.35
C ARG A 549 9.68 -39.34 12.41
N ARG A 550 8.66 -40.12 12.02
CA ARG A 550 8.03 -41.09 12.92
C ARG A 550 9.00 -42.18 13.39
N ARG A 551 9.78 -42.77 12.49
CA ARG A 551 10.80 -43.78 12.88
C ARG A 551 11.84 -43.21 13.85
N ALA A 552 12.22 -41.95 13.69
CA ALA A 552 13.12 -41.28 14.61
C ALA A 552 12.47 -41.08 16.00
N LEU A 553 11.18 -40.73 16.06
CA LEU A 553 10.42 -40.61 17.31
C LEU A 553 10.18 -41.97 18.00
N GLU A 554 10.03 -43.06 17.24
CA GLU A 554 9.90 -44.42 17.79
C GLU A 554 11.24 -45.00 18.29
N ALA A 555 12.37 -44.41 17.92
CA ALA A 555 13.72 -44.85 18.29
C ALA A 555 14.32 -44.12 19.50
N VAL A 556 13.66 -43.06 19.97
CA VAL A 556 13.96 -42.29 21.20
C VAL A 556 13.02 -42.77 22.30
#